data_AF-A0A9W4KTL4-F1
#
_entry.id   AF-A0A9W4KTL4-F1
#
_cell.length_a   1.000
_cell.length_b   1.000
_cell.length_c   1.000
_cell.angle_alpha   90.00
_cell.angle_beta   90.00
_cell.angle_gamma   90.00
#
_symmetry.space_group_name_H-M   'P 1'
#
loop_
_entity.id
_entity.type
_entity.pdbx_description
1 polymer ?
#
loop_
_entity_poly.entity_id
_entity_poly.type
_entity_poly.pdbx_seq_one_letter_code
_entity_poly.pdbx_strand_id
1 'polypeptide(L)' 'MTVNHSSVLSVGYFDAYFKLVLASREPVVEKAKEFIETNFFKGEACYFGEQTHLNFMTAFNKLKDK' A
#
# COMPACT_ATOMS: atom_id res chain seq x y z
N MET A 1 11.64 -2.14 -9.18
CA MET A 1 11.65 -3.19 -8.14
C MET A 1 10.66 -4.26 -8.58
N THR A 2 11.11 -5.46 -8.91
CA THR A 2 10.24 -6.55 -9.38
C THR A 2 9.71 -7.29 -8.16
N VAL A 3 8.43 -7.07 -7.82
CA VAL A 3 7.78 -7.80 -6.74
C VAL A 3 7.37 -9.17 -7.29
N ASN A 4 7.94 -10.25 -6.76
CA ASN A 4 7.57 -11.61 -7.15
C ASN A 4 6.12 -11.91 -6.75
N HIS A 5 5.36 -12.51 -7.67
CA HIS A 5 3.93 -12.80 -7.56
C HIS A 5 3.56 -13.79 -6.43
N SER A 6 4.55 -14.38 -5.76
CA SER A 6 4.41 -15.53 -4.85
C SER A 6 4.65 -15.18 -3.37
N SER A 7 4.94 -13.91 -3.06
CA SER A 7 5.22 -13.49 -1.67
C SER A 7 4.14 -12.52 -1.19
N VAL A 8 3.49 -12.89 -0.08
CA VAL A 8 2.57 -12.00 0.64
C VAL A 8 3.36 -10.79 1.12
N LEU A 9 3.00 -9.60 0.65
CA LEU A 9 3.66 -8.38 1.09
C LEU A 9 3.25 -8.05 2.51
N SER A 10 4.24 -7.79 3.37
CA SER A 10 4.05 -7.53 4.78
C SER A 10 3.52 -6.10 5.04
N VAL A 11 2.91 -5.90 6.21
CA VAL A 11 2.48 -4.58 6.66
C VAL A 11 3.64 -3.58 6.66
N GLY A 12 4.84 -4.01 7.05
CA GLY A 12 6.05 -3.17 7.09
C GLY A 12 6.50 -2.68 5.71
N TYR A 13 6.28 -3.47 4.66
CA TYR A 13 6.52 -3.04 3.28
C TYR A 13 5.60 -1.87 2.92
N PHE A 14 4.30 -2.01 3.19
CA PHE A 14 3.33 -0.95 2.91
C PHE A 14 3.57 0.29 3.76
N ASP A 15 3.99 0.15 5.01
CA ASP A 15 4.38 1.27 5.88
C ASP A 15 5.50 2.10 5.24
N ALA A 16 6.56 1.45 4.74
CA ALA A 16 7.64 2.12 4.03
C ALA A 16 7.16 2.72 2.70
N TYR A 17 6.28 2.02 1.98
CA TYR A 17 5.78 2.49 0.70
C TYR A 17 4.87 3.71 0.83
N PHE A 18 3.97 3.73 1.82
CA PHE A 18 3.16 4.89 2.15
C PHE A 18 4.05 6.09 2.51
N LYS A 19 5.07 5.92 3.34
CA LYS A 19 6.03 6.99 3.67
C LYS A 19 6.71 7.54 2.42
N LEU A 20 7.12 6.68 1.49
CA LEU A 20 7.72 7.09 0.22
C LEU A 20 6.72 7.90 -0.62
N VAL A 21 5.48 7.43 -0.76
CA VAL A 21 4.43 8.12 -1.52
C VAL A 21 4.12 9.49 -0.90
N LEU A 22 3.93 9.56 0.42
CA LEU A 22 3.67 10.79 1.15
C LEU A 22 4.84 11.79 1.03
N ALA A 23 6.08 11.30 1.09
CA ALA A 23 7.27 12.14 0.92
C ALA A 23 7.47 12.63 -0.53
N SER A 24 7.05 11.84 -1.52
CA SER A 24 7.26 12.15 -2.94
C SER A 24 6.17 13.02 -3.58
N ARG A 25 4.97 13.06 -3.00
CA ARG A 25 3.80 13.72 -3.58
C ARG A 25 3.20 14.76 -2.65
N GLU A 26 2.34 14.32 -1.75
CA GLU A 26 1.62 15.16 -0.81
C GLU A 26 1.40 14.37 0.49
N PRO A 27 1.43 15.03 1.66
CA PRO A 27 1.26 14.38 2.96
C PRO A 27 -0.21 14.04 3.28
N VAL A 28 -0.99 13.65 2.27
CA VAL A 28 -2.41 13.29 2.41
C VAL A 28 -2.54 11.77 2.32
N VAL A 29 -2.88 11.15 3.46
CA VAL A 29 -2.96 9.69 3.60
C VAL A 29 -3.99 9.07 2.65
N GLU A 30 -5.14 9.72 2.43
CA GLU A 30 -6.17 9.23 1.51
C GLU A 30 -5.71 9.24 0.05
N LYS A 31 -5.08 10.33 -0.41
CA LYS A 31 -4.49 10.39 -1.76
C LYS A 31 -3.39 9.35 -1.96
N ALA A 32 -2.58 9.10 -0.93
CA ALA A 32 -1.56 8.06 -0.98
C ALA A 32 -2.16 6.67 -1.14
N LYS A 33 -3.29 6.40 -0.49
CA LYS A 33 -4.04 5.14 -0.63
C LYS A 33 -4.54 4.96 -2.06
N GLU A 34 -5.28 5.92 -2.60
CA GLU A 34 -5.82 5.86 -3.97
C GLU A 34 -4.72 5.69 -5.00
N PHE A 35 -3.59 6.37 -4.80
CA PHE A 35 -2.44 6.23 -5.67
C PHE A 35 -1.85 4.82 -5.63
N ILE A 36 -1.68 4.23 -4.44
CA ILE A 36 -1.14 2.88 -4.30
C ILE A 36 -2.13 1.85 -4.88
N GLU A 37 -3.44 1.99 -4.65
CA GLU A 37 -4.46 1.13 -5.26
C GLU A 37 -4.43 1.19 -6.80
N THR A 38 -4.30 2.39 -7.35
CA THR A 38 -4.28 2.57 -8.81
C THR A 38 -2.97 2.11 -9.43
N ASN A 39 -1.83 2.45 -8.84
CA ASN A 39 -0.51 2.26 -9.45
C ASN A 39 0.13 0.91 -9.10
N PHE A 40 -0.07 0.43 -7.86
CA PHE A 40 0.49 -0.83 -7.39
C PHE A 40 -0.45 -1.99 -7.66
N PHE A 41 -1.72 -1.86 -7.24
CA PHE A 41 -2.74 -2.89 -7.44
C PHE A 41 -3.41 -2.84 -8.82
N LYS A 42 -3.06 -1.86 -9.66
CA LYS A 42 -3.65 -1.67 -11.01
C LYS A 42 -5.18 -1.55 -10.99
N GLY A 43 -5.76 -1.09 -9.88
CA GLY A 43 -7.21 -1.06 -9.67
C GLY A 43 -7.84 -2.39 -9.23
N GLU A 44 -7.06 -3.47 -9.12
CA GLU A 44 -7.50 -4.76 -8.59
C GLU A 44 -6.99 -4.97 -7.16
N ALA A 45 -7.84 -4.71 -6.17
CA ALA A 45 -7.53 -4.83 -4.74
C ALA A 45 -6.82 -6.16 -4.37
N CYS A 46 -7.18 -7.27 -5.04
CA CYS A 46 -6.62 -8.59 -4.78
C CYS A 46 -5.59 -9.06 -5.83
N TYR A 47 -4.99 -8.15 -6.62
CA TYR A 47 -3.99 -8.51 -7.65
C TYR A 47 -2.83 -9.37 -7.11
N PHE A 48 -2.41 -9.10 -5.87
CA PHE A 48 -1.36 -9.84 -5.16
C PHE A 48 -1.90 -10.77 -4.05
N GLY A 49 -3.19 -11.09 -4.10
CA GLY A 49 -3.91 -11.90 -3.12
C GLY A 49 -4.51 -11.09 -1.95
N GLU A 50 -5.52 -11.69 -1.32
CA GLU A 50 -6.29 -11.07 -0.23
C GLU A 50 -5.41 -10.73 0.99
N GLN A 51 -4.43 -11.58 1.30
CA GLN A 51 -3.57 -11.40 2.46
C GLN A 51 -2.66 -10.16 2.30
N THR A 52 -2.22 -9.89 1.07
CA THR A 52 -1.49 -8.67 0.71
C THR A 52 -2.39 -7.43 0.86
N HIS A 53 -3.64 -7.52 0.41
CA HIS A 53 -4.61 -6.44 0.56
C HIS A 53 -4.95 -6.14 2.03
N LEU A 54 -5.11 -7.18 2.85
CA LEU A 54 -5.30 -7.04 4.30
C LEU A 54 -4.11 -6.33 4.97
N ASN A 55 -2.89 -6.68 4.57
CA ASN A 55 -1.69 -6.02 5.08
C ASN A 55 -1.60 -4.55 4.65
N PHE A 56 -2.00 -4.24 3.42
CA PHE A 56 -2.12 -2.87 2.92
C PHE A 56 -3.12 -2.04 3.73
N MET A 57 -4.34 -2.56 3.92
CA MET A 57 -5.38 -1.90 4.73
C MET A 57 -4.95 -1.72 6.19
N THR A 58 -4.25 -2.70 6.74
CA THR A 58 -3.67 -2.60 8.10
C THR A 58 -2.66 -1.46 8.20
N ALA A 59 -1.76 -1.33 7.22
CA ALA A 59 -0.80 -0.22 7.18
C ALA A 59 -1.50 1.14 7.03
N PHE A 60 -2.52 1.22 6.16
CA PHE A 60 -3.31 2.44 5.98
C PHE A 60 -4.03 2.87 7.27
N ASN A 61 -4.69 1.94 7.96
CA ASN A 61 -5.38 2.25 9.22
C ASN A 61 -4.42 2.74 10.30
N LYS A 62 -3.21 2.16 10.40
CA LYS A 62 -2.16 2.64 11.31
C LYS A 62 -1.71 4.08 11.03
N LEU A 63 -1.76 4.51 9.78
CA LEU A 63 -1.41 5.88 9.38
C LEU A 63 -2.55 6.87 9.62
N LYS A 64 -3.80 6.40 9.55
CA LYS A 64 -4.99 7.23 9.78
C LYS A 64 -5.28 7.46 11.26
N ASP A 65 -4.94 6.50 12.12
CA ASP A 65 -5.12 6.57 13.57
C ASP A 65 -4.03 7.42 14.27
N LYS A 66 -3.10 7.99 13.51
CA LYS A 66 -1.91 8.68 14.01
C LYS A 66 -1.91 10.17 13.68
#